data_AF-A0A6G7XL26-F1
#
_entry.id   AF-A0A6G7XL26-F1
#
_cell.length_a   1.000
_cell.length_b   1.000
_cell.length_c   1.000
_cell.angle_alpha   90.00
_cell.angle_beta   90.00
_cell.angle_gamma   90.00
#
_symmetry.space_group_name_H-M   'P 1'
#
loop_
_entity.id
_entity.type
_entity.pdbx_description
1 polymer ?
#
loop_
_entity_poly.entity_id
_entity_poly.type
_entity_poly.pdbx_seq_one_letter_code
_entity_poly.pdbx_strand_id
1 'polypeptide(L)'
;MLRSTVRPSRDREDARAHDARDVVDTVRLAPTGEPAGDRLPGARDGQRASGTRGIPEATVARLPLYLRALVGLADRGIRTCSSEELASAAGVNSSKLRKDLSYLGSYGTRGVGYDVEYLRYQIAREIGVTGDLPLVIVGIGNLGQALATYAGFSSRGFRIVALIDADTDRVGDLVGGLPVSPLEELEAIVQHQQVAIGVIATPAAAAQEVCDRLVDAGVTSILNFAPAVLAVPDGVDVRKVDLSIELQILAYHEQRKALAGHGEHAAPERPAVGS
;
A
#
# COMPACT_ATOMS: atom_id res chain seq x y z
N MET A 1 10.38 72.68 11.31
CA MET A 1 10.82 71.84 10.16
C MET A 1 12.16 71.23 10.51
N LEU A 2 12.25 69.90 10.59
CA LEU A 2 13.43 69.04 10.34
C LEU A 2 13.08 67.63 10.87
N ARG A 3 12.80 66.71 9.95
CA ARG A 3 12.59 65.29 10.21
C ARG A 3 13.96 64.62 10.33
N SER A 4 14.28 64.06 11.48
CA SER A 4 15.43 63.17 11.67
C SER A 4 14.97 61.73 11.45
N THR A 5 15.58 61.07 10.47
CA THR A 5 15.46 59.64 10.19
C THR A 5 16.74 58.98 10.65
N VAL A 6 16.65 58.07 11.62
CA VAL A 6 17.77 57.22 12.03
C VAL A 6 17.33 55.77 11.87
N ARG A 7 18.09 55.05 11.03
CA ARG A 7 17.97 53.62 10.73
C ARG A 7 18.35 52.78 11.95
N PRO A 8 17.77 51.58 12.16
CA PRO A 8 18.33 50.62 13.10
C PRO A 8 19.49 49.84 12.45
N SER A 9 20.56 49.71 13.24
CA SER A 9 21.80 48.99 12.98
C SER A 9 21.61 47.47 13.01
N ARG A 10 22.21 46.77 12.04
CA ARG A 10 22.62 45.37 12.16
C ARG A 10 23.83 45.29 13.10
N ASP A 11 23.85 44.23 13.91
CA ASP A 11 25.02 43.46 14.36
C ASP A 11 24.85 43.05 15.82
N ARG A 12 24.46 41.78 16.00
CA ARG A 12 25.00 40.84 17.00
C ARG A 12 24.37 39.48 16.73
N GLU A 13 25.06 38.72 15.88
CA GLU A 13 25.11 37.27 15.98
C GLU A 13 25.61 36.86 17.38
N ASP A 14 25.18 35.65 17.72
CA ASP A 14 25.73 34.69 18.69
C ASP A 14 25.01 34.46 20.02
N ALA A 15 24.87 33.14 20.23
CA ALA A 15 24.49 32.41 21.43
C ALA A 15 22.98 32.26 21.70
N ARG A 16 22.39 31.18 21.16
CA ARG A 16 22.08 29.97 21.95
C ARG A 16 21.42 28.90 21.07
N ALA A 17 22.27 28.02 20.54
CA ALA A 17 21.90 26.66 20.18
C ALA A 17 22.01 25.79 21.46
N HIS A 18 20.87 25.27 21.92
CA HIS A 18 20.64 24.19 22.90
C HIS A 18 19.13 23.93 22.80
N ASP A 19 18.58 22.74 22.78
CA ASP A 19 19.04 21.38 22.72
C ASP A 19 17.72 20.63 22.49
N ALA A 20 17.55 20.00 21.32
CA ALA A 20 16.34 19.24 20.99
C ALA A 20 16.77 17.83 20.58
N ARG A 21 17.51 17.20 21.48
CA ARG A 21 17.72 15.76 21.55
C ARG A 21 17.14 15.29 22.87
N ASP A 22 15.90 14.82 22.82
CA ASP A 22 15.37 13.76 23.69
C ASP A 22 13.85 13.74 23.54
N VAL A 23 13.33 12.61 23.06
CA VAL A 23 12.22 11.82 23.60
C VAL A 23 11.79 10.87 22.48
N VAL A 24 12.58 9.81 22.26
CA VAL A 24 12.03 8.51 21.84
C VAL A 24 12.96 7.46 22.44
N ASP A 25 12.69 7.06 23.68
CA ASP A 25 13.32 5.88 24.25
C ASP A 25 12.25 4.96 24.84
N THR A 26 12.55 3.67 24.75
CA THR A 26 11.91 2.52 25.40
C THR A 26 10.77 1.82 24.65
N VAL A 27 11.12 0.88 23.75
CA VAL A 27 10.88 -0.57 23.97
C VAL A 27 12.01 -1.35 23.29
N ARG A 28 13.03 -1.72 24.07
CA ARG A 28 14.09 -2.64 23.68
C ARG A 28 13.78 -4.00 24.29
N LEU A 29 13.35 -4.98 23.49
CA LEU A 29 13.26 -6.37 23.93
C LEU A 29 14.64 -7.02 23.76
N ALA A 30 15.23 -7.45 24.88
CA ALA A 30 16.48 -8.19 24.91
C ALA A 30 16.29 -9.67 24.47
N PRO A 31 17.30 -10.31 23.86
CA PRO A 31 17.26 -11.73 23.54
C PRO A 31 17.65 -12.56 24.78
N THR A 32 16.76 -13.46 25.22
CA THR A 32 17.09 -14.46 26.24
C THR A 32 17.61 -15.75 25.60
N GLY A 33 18.87 -16.05 25.97
CA GLY A 33 19.67 -17.28 25.90
C GLY A 33 19.12 -18.54 25.25
N GLU A 34 19.94 -19.08 24.35
CA GLU A 34 20.03 -20.52 24.05
C GLU A 34 20.46 -21.32 25.29
N PRO A 35 19.99 -22.57 25.44
CA PRO A 35 20.78 -23.60 26.07
C PRO A 35 21.18 -24.67 25.04
N ALA A 36 22.48 -24.98 25.04
CA ALA A 36 23.08 -26.06 24.30
C ALA A 36 22.70 -27.44 24.87
N GLY A 37 22.41 -28.37 23.97
CA GLY A 37 22.87 -29.76 24.03
C GLY A 37 22.15 -30.73 24.96
N ASP A 38 21.27 -31.55 24.38
CA ASP A 38 21.36 -33.00 24.63
C ASP A 38 20.90 -33.80 23.40
N ARG A 39 21.77 -34.70 22.92
CA ARG A 39 21.49 -35.62 21.81
C ARG A 39 21.06 -36.96 22.38
N LEU A 40 19.95 -37.50 21.87
CA LEU A 40 19.66 -38.94 21.94
C LEU A 40 19.33 -39.49 20.54
N PRO A 41 19.81 -40.69 20.17
CA PRO A 41 19.79 -41.17 18.79
C PRO A 41 18.60 -42.10 18.46
N GLY A 42 18.11 -41.98 17.22
CA GLY A 42 17.62 -43.10 16.40
C GLY A 42 16.17 -43.57 16.59
N ALA A 43 15.25 -43.12 15.73
CA ALA A 43 14.10 -43.91 15.27
C ALA A 43 13.42 -43.32 14.01
N ARG A 44 13.81 -43.88 12.85
CA ARG A 44 13.02 -44.27 11.67
C ARG A 44 12.13 -43.25 10.91
N ASP A 45 12.36 -43.27 9.59
CA ASP A 45 11.54 -42.72 8.51
C ASP A 45 10.03 -42.87 8.72
N GLY A 46 9.34 -41.75 8.57
CA GLY A 46 7.90 -41.64 8.66
C GLY A 46 7.42 -40.26 8.29
N GLN A 47 7.38 -39.98 6.99
CA GLN A 47 6.47 -39.07 6.29
C GLN A 47 5.68 -38.09 7.19
N ARG A 48 6.16 -36.85 7.33
CA ARG A 48 5.28 -35.70 7.61
C ARG A 48 5.44 -34.65 6.53
N ALA A 49 4.87 -34.98 5.38
CA ALA A 49 4.34 -33.97 4.48
C ALA A 49 3.17 -33.27 5.18
N SER A 50 3.40 -32.09 5.76
CA SER A 50 2.34 -31.13 6.06
C SER A 50 2.66 -29.89 5.24
N GLY A 51 2.07 -29.85 4.05
CA GLY A 51 2.37 -28.86 3.02
C GLY A 51 2.17 -27.43 3.50
N THR A 52 3.24 -26.66 3.39
CA THR A 52 3.21 -25.22 3.15
C THR A 52 2.45 -24.95 1.85
N ARG A 53 1.11 -25.01 1.91
CA ARG A 53 0.29 -24.33 0.90
C ARG A 53 0.37 -22.85 1.23
N GLY A 54 1.22 -22.13 0.50
CA GLY A 54 1.28 -20.67 0.56
C GLY A 54 -0.10 -20.05 0.39
N ILE A 55 -0.29 -18.87 0.96
CA ILE A 55 -1.55 -18.13 0.87
C ILE A 55 -1.83 -17.85 -0.62
N PRO A 56 -3.03 -18.19 -1.14
CA PRO A 56 -3.35 -17.93 -2.54
C PRO A 56 -3.19 -16.43 -2.88
N GLU A 57 -2.66 -16.11 -4.06
CA GLU A 57 -2.45 -14.73 -4.51
C GLU A 57 -3.75 -13.89 -4.46
N ALA A 58 -4.88 -14.49 -4.83
CA ALA A 58 -6.18 -13.86 -4.72
C ALA A 58 -6.54 -13.49 -3.27
N THR A 59 -6.08 -14.27 -2.29
CA THR A 59 -6.23 -13.96 -0.85
C THR A 59 -5.28 -12.83 -0.46
N VAL A 60 -4.00 -12.87 -0.88
CA VAL A 60 -3.02 -11.78 -0.65
C VAL A 60 -3.56 -10.44 -1.15
N ALA A 61 -4.16 -10.40 -2.34
CA ALA A 61 -4.78 -9.19 -2.89
C ALA A 61 -5.95 -8.64 -2.06
N ARG A 62 -6.59 -9.47 -1.21
CA ARG A 62 -7.72 -9.06 -0.34
C ARG A 62 -7.30 -8.73 1.09
N LEU A 63 -6.17 -9.25 1.58
CA LEU A 63 -5.70 -8.97 2.94
C LEU A 63 -5.59 -7.47 3.27
N PRO A 64 -5.09 -6.59 2.37
CA PRO A 64 -5.09 -5.14 2.61
C PRO A 64 -6.50 -4.54 2.81
N LEU A 65 -7.53 -5.10 2.17
CA LEU A 65 -8.92 -4.66 2.34
C LEU A 65 -9.44 -5.00 3.74
N TYR A 66 -9.08 -6.19 4.25
CA TYR A 66 -9.42 -6.61 5.61
C TYR A 66 -8.69 -5.75 6.64
N LEU A 67 -7.40 -5.48 6.42
CA LEU A 67 -6.64 -4.60 7.30
C LEU A 67 -7.25 -3.19 7.36
N ARG A 68 -7.63 -2.62 6.20
CA ARG A 68 -8.33 -1.32 6.15
C ARG A 68 -9.64 -1.34 6.93
N ALA A 69 -10.45 -2.39 6.77
CA ALA A 69 -11.71 -2.52 7.49
C ALA A 69 -11.50 -2.63 9.01
N LEU A 70 -10.48 -3.38 9.45
CA LEU A 70 -10.11 -3.54 10.86
C LEU A 70 -9.60 -2.23 11.47
N VAL A 71 -8.79 -1.45 10.75
CA VAL A 71 -8.39 -0.11 11.18
C VAL A 71 -9.62 0.76 11.41
N GLY A 72 -10.55 0.80 10.46
CA GLY A 72 -11.79 1.57 10.62
C GLY A 72 -12.69 1.08 11.77
N LEU A 73 -12.69 -0.21 12.09
CA LEU A 73 -13.39 -0.76 13.27
C LEU A 73 -12.71 -0.33 14.57
N ALA A 74 -11.37 -0.42 14.62
CA ALA A 74 -10.57 -0.02 15.76
C ALA A 74 -10.72 1.48 16.07
N ASP A 75 -10.71 2.34 15.05
CA ASP A 75 -10.90 3.79 15.19
C ASP A 75 -12.28 4.14 15.79
N ARG A 76 -13.27 3.26 15.64
CA ARG A 76 -14.60 3.39 16.27
C ARG A 76 -14.70 2.76 17.66
N GLY A 77 -13.59 2.25 18.20
CA GLY A 77 -13.53 1.56 19.49
C GLY A 77 -14.18 0.17 19.49
N ILE A 78 -14.40 -0.43 18.32
CA ILE A 78 -14.99 -1.77 18.22
C ILE A 78 -13.91 -2.81 18.54
N ARG A 79 -14.12 -3.57 19.62
CA ARG A 79 -13.15 -4.56 20.12
C ARG A 79 -13.29 -5.93 19.44
N THR A 80 -14.51 -6.31 19.11
CA THR A 80 -14.83 -7.59 18.48
C THR A 80 -15.76 -7.40 17.30
N CYS A 81 -15.57 -8.17 16.23
CA CYS A 81 -16.46 -8.15 15.07
C CYS A 81 -16.76 -9.55 14.54
N SER A 82 -17.94 -9.74 13.98
CA SER A 82 -18.34 -10.96 13.28
C SER A 82 -17.73 -11.04 11.87
N SER A 83 -17.77 -12.23 11.27
CA SER A 83 -17.36 -12.40 9.86
C SER A 83 -18.24 -11.65 8.87
N GLU A 84 -19.49 -11.35 9.24
CA GLU A 84 -20.42 -10.60 8.39
C GLU A 84 -20.12 -9.10 8.45
N GLU A 85 -19.91 -8.55 9.65
CA GLU A 85 -19.53 -7.16 9.83
C GLU A 85 -18.21 -6.84 9.15
N LEU A 86 -17.18 -7.68 9.34
CA LEU A 86 -15.88 -7.47 8.72
C LEU A 86 -15.95 -7.62 7.20
N ALA A 87 -16.71 -8.59 6.70
CA ALA A 87 -16.85 -8.81 5.26
C ALA A 87 -17.61 -7.65 4.59
N SER A 88 -18.66 -7.16 5.23
CA SER A 88 -19.41 -5.97 4.79
C SER A 88 -18.49 -4.75 4.74
N ALA A 89 -17.75 -4.47 5.81
CA ALA A 89 -16.80 -3.36 5.87
C ALA A 89 -15.67 -3.46 4.83
N ALA A 90 -15.25 -4.67 4.48
CA ALA A 90 -14.24 -4.92 3.46
C ALA A 90 -14.79 -5.02 2.02
N GLY A 91 -16.12 -5.02 1.85
CA GLY A 91 -16.76 -5.18 0.54
C GLY A 91 -16.62 -6.58 -0.07
N VAL A 92 -16.56 -7.63 0.76
CA VAL A 92 -16.43 -9.03 0.31
C VAL A 92 -17.57 -9.91 0.84
N ASN A 93 -17.68 -11.13 0.31
CA ASN A 93 -18.59 -12.14 0.86
C ASN A 93 -18.00 -12.76 2.15
N SER A 94 -18.82 -12.92 3.20
CA SER A 94 -18.39 -13.48 4.50
C SER A 94 -17.82 -14.89 4.42
N SER A 95 -18.30 -15.73 3.49
CA SER A 95 -17.75 -17.06 3.25
C SER A 95 -16.37 -17.01 2.61
N LYS A 96 -16.11 -16.05 1.71
CA LYS A 96 -14.78 -15.81 1.16
C LYS A 96 -13.83 -15.32 2.25
N LEU A 97 -14.27 -14.37 3.07
CA LEU A 97 -13.47 -13.87 4.20
C LEU A 97 -13.09 -15.01 5.16
N ARG A 98 -14.04 -15.86 5.57
CA ARG A 98 -13.74 -17.00 6.45
C ARG A 98 -12.71 -17.96 5.83
N LYS A 99 -12.82 -18.22 4.52
CA LYS A 99 -11.85 -19.04 3.80
C LYS A 99 -10.47 -18.37 3.77
N ASP A 100 -10.41 -17.08 3.51
CA ASP A 100 -9.16 -16.33 3.46
C ASP A 100 -8.44 -16.30 4.81
N LEU A 101 -9.18 -15.99 5.88
CA LEU A 101 -8.62 -16.00 7.23
C LEU A 101 -8.17 -17.39 7.66
N SER A 102 -8.78 -18.46 7.15
CA SER A 102 -8.37 -19.83 7.48
C SER A 102 -6.97 -20.20 6.97
N TYR A 103 -6.44 -19.52 5.94
CA TYR A 103 -5.05 -19.71 5.50
C TYR A 103 -4.04 -19.05 6.44
N LEU A 104 -4.45 -17.98 7.12
CA LEU A 104 -3.65 -17.29 8.11
C LEU A 104 -3.64 -18.09 9.43
N GLY A 105 -4.78 -18.71 9.78
CA GLY A 105 -4.95 -19.46 11.02
C GLY A 105 -6.37 -19.38 11.58
N SER A 106 -6.58 -19.93 12.77
CA SER A 106 -7.86 -19.87 13.47
C SER A 106 -7.93 -18.66 14.41
N TYR A 107 -8.41 -17.53 13.90
CA TYR A 107 -8.48 -16.26 14.65
C TYR A 107 -9.87 -15.87 15.15
N GLY A 108 -10.86 -16.71 14.92
CA GLY A 108 -12.24 -16.48 15.37
C GLY A 108 -12.62 -17.48 16.46
N THR A 109 -13.32 -16.99 17.48
CA THR A 109 -14.01 -17.86 18.44
C THR A 109 -15.47 -17.98 18.01
N ARG A 110 -15.97 -19.23 17.86
CA ARG A 110 -17.38 -19.48 17.52
C ARG A 110 -18.29 -18.78 18.55
N GLY A 111 -19.19 -17.94 18.08
CA GLY A 111 -20.12 -17.18 18.92
C GLY A 111 -19.60 -15.84 19.46
N VAL A 112 -18.30 -15.53 19.32
CA VAL A 112 -17.70 -14.26 19.79
C VAL A 112 -17.20 -13.42 18.61
N GLY A 113 -16.74 -14.05 17.53
CA GLY A 113 -16.17 -13.37 16.37
C GLY A 113 -14.65 -13.21 16.48
N TYR A 114 -14.12 -12.16 15.87
CA TYR A 114 -12.70 -11.82 15.82
C TYR A 114 -12.41 -10.67 16.78
N ASP A 115 -11.34 -10.81 17.56
CA ASP A 115 -10.74 -9.65 18.23
C ASP A 115 -10.09 -8.75 17.15
N VAL A 116 -10.54 -7.49 17.09
CA VAL A 116 -10.19 -6.56 16.02
C VAL A 116 -8.70 -6.22 16.06
N GLU A 117 -8.17 -5.93 17.24
CA GLU A 117 -6.77 -5.54 17.44
C GLU A 117 -5.83 -6.71 17.15
N TYR A 118 -6.16 -7.88 17.66
CA TYR A 118 -5.40 -9.09 17.42
C TYR A 118 -5.40 -9.49 15.94
N LEU A 119 -6.58 -9.50 15.29
CA LEU A 119 -6.67 -9.85 13.88
C LEU A 119 -5.96 -8.81 12.99
N ARG A 120 -6.05 -7.52 13.35
CA ARG A 120 -5.31 -6.44 12.68
C ARG A 120 -3.81 -6.71 12.71
N TYR A 121 -3.28 -7.02 13.90
CA TYR A 121 -1.86 -7.35 14.08
C TYR A 121 -1.44 -8.57 13.26
N GLN A 122 -2.22 -9.65 13.27
CA GLN A 122 -1.90 -10.86 12.53
C GLN A 122 -1.90 -10.64 11.02
N ILE A 123 -2.91 -9.94 10.49
CA ILE A 123 -2.97 -9.62 9.05
C ILE A 123 -1.80 -8.71 8.67
N ALA A 124 -1.53 -7.65 9.44
CA ALA A 124 -0.42 -6.73 9.17
C ALA A 124 0.94 -7.46 9.15
N ARG A 125 1.16 -8.37 10.10
CA ARG A 125 2.35 -9.22 10.16
C ARG A 125 2.47 -10.13 8.95
N GLU A 126 1.38 -10.77 8.52
CA GLU A 126 1.43 -11.67 7.38
C GLU A 126 1.73 -10.95 6.06
N ILE A 127 1.14 -9.76 5.85
CA ILE A 127 1.40 -8.98 4.62
C ILE A 127 2.72 -8.19 4.66
N GLY A 128 3.50 -8.32 5.74
CA GLY A 128 4.77 -7.60 5.90
C GLY A 128 4.62 -6.09 6.14
N VAL A 129 3.40 -5.60 6.43
CA VAL A 129 3.11 -4.19 6.70
C VAL A 129 3.28 -3.88 8.19
N THR A 130 4.38 -4.36 8.77
CA THR A 130 4.81 -4.05 10.14
C THR A 130 5.98 -3.06 10.18
N GLY A 131 6.40 -2.55 9.01
CA GLY A 131 7.61 -1.75 8.86
C GLY A 131 7.40 -0.50 8.01
N ASP A 132 8.45 0.32 8.02
CA ASP A 132 8.65 1.54 7.25
C ASP A 132 9.23 1.18 5.87
N LEU A 133 8.38 0.79 4.93
CA LEU A 133 8.79 0.33 3.59
C LEU A 133 9.17 1.53 2.71
N PRO A 134 10.45 1.68 2.32
CA PRO A 134 10.92 2.81 1.53
C PRO A 134 10.43 2.73 0.07
N LEU A 135 9.76 3.79 -0.38
CA LEU A 135 9.24 3.94 -1.74
C LEU A 135 9.99 5.01 -2.52
N VAL A 136 10.30 4.73 -3.79
CA VAL A 136 10.66 5.77 -4.76
C VAL A 136 9.53 5.97 -5.76
N ILE A 137 9.21 7.22 -6.10
CA ILE A 137 8.26 7.54 -7.16
C ILE A 137 9.04 8.14 -8.33
N VAL A 138 8.91 7.51 -9.51
CA VAL A 138 9.53 7.98 -10.75
C VAL A 138 8.46 8.53 -11.69
N GLY A 139 8.63 9.78 -12.13
CA GLY A 139 7.67 10.57 -12.90
C GLY A 139 6.77 11.41 -11.99
N ILE A 140 7.09 12.68 -11.83
CA ILE A 140 6.44 13.69 -10.99
C ILE A 140 5.59 14.64 -11.84
N GLY A 141 4.87 14.06 -12.81
CA GLY A 141 3.73 14.71 -13.46
C GLY A 141 2.51 14.78 -12.54
N ASN A 142 1.32 15.04 -13.10
CA ASN A 142 0.09 15.20 -12.32
C ASN A 142 -0.19 14.01 -11.37
N LEU A 143 -0.03 12.78 -11.87
CA LEU A 143 -0.27 11.58 -11.06
C LEU A 143 0.82 11.38 -10.00
N GLY A 144 2.10 11.52 -10.39
CA GLY A 144 3.21 11.41 -9.45
C GLY A 144 3.11 12.38 -8.28
N GLN A 145 2.73 13.63 -8.54
CA GLN A 145 2.49 14.65 -7.51
C GLN A 145 1.33 14.28 -6.58
N ALA A 146 0.22 13.77 -7.13
CA ALA A 146 -0.91 13.31 -6.34
C ALA A 146 -0.53 12.12 -5.44
N LEU A 147 0.27 11.17 -5.96
CA LEU A 147 0.78 10.04 -5.18
C LEU A 147 1.76 10.49 -4.09
N ALA A 148 2.66 11.43 -4.39
CA ALA A 148 3.66 11.95 -3.47
C ALA A 148 3.05 12.68 -2.25
N THR A 149 1.85 13.23 -2.40
CA THR A 149 1.13 13.95 -1.34
C THR A 149 0.06 13.10 -0.65
N TYR A 150 -0.06 11.82 -1.00
CA TYR A 150 -1.10 10.95 -0.47
C TYR A 150 -0.76 10.41 0.93
N ALA A 151 -1.41 10.97 1.95
CA ALA A 151 -1.27 10.54 3.37
C ALA A 151 -1.67 9.07 3.63
N GLY A 152 -2.34 8.41 2.67
CA GLY A 152 -2.71 7.00 2.80
C GLY A 152 -1.53 6.04 2.68
N PHE A 153 -0.36 6.48 2.22
CA PHE A 153 0.86 5.65 2.20
C PHE A 153 1.50 5.56 3.59
N SER A 154 1.76 6.69 4.25
CA SER A 154 2.39 6.71 5.58
C SER A 154 1.55 5.99 6.63
N SER A 155 0.23 6.17 6.61
CA SER A 155 -0.71 5.44 7.48
C SER A 155 -0.75 3.92 7.26
N ARG A 156 -0.14 3.43 6.17
CA ARG A 156 -0.05 2.01 5.82
C ARG A 156 1.40 1.50 5.82
N GLY A 157 2.31 2.18 6.51
CA GLY A 157 3.70 1.74 6.64
C GLY A 157 4.56 1.96 5.40
N PHE A 158 4.12 2.78 4.45
CA PHE A 158 4.93 3.14 3.29
C PHE A 158 5.49 4.55 3.46
N ARG A 159 6.81 4.70 3.34
CA ARG A 159 7.47 6.00 3.37
C ARG A 159 8.07 6.31 2.02
N ILE A 160 7.64 7.43 1.44
CA ILE A 160 8.28 7.96 0.24
C ILE A 160 9.63 8.53 0.65
N VAL A 161 10.71 7.99 0.08
CA VAL A 161 12.08 8.39 0.39
C VAL A 161 12.72 9.24 -0.69
N ALA A 162 12.20 9.18 -1.91
CA ALA A 162 12.67 9.98 -3.03
C ALA A 162 11.60 10.14 -4.10
N LEU A 163 11.69 11.28 -4.79
CA LEU A 163 10.91 11.63 -5.97
C LEU A 163 11.89 11.84 -7.11
N ILE A 164 11.65 11.23 -8.26
CA ILE A 164 12.58 11.22 -9.39
C ILE A 164 11.85 11.69 -10.65
N ASP A 165 12.44 12.62 -11.38
CA ASP A 165 11.95 13.03 -12.71
C ASP A 165 13.13 13.26 -13.67
N ALA A 166 12.88 13.08 -14.96
CA ALA A 166 13.84 13.39 -16.03
C ALA A 166 13.69 14.82 -16.55
N ASP A 167 12.56 15.46 -16.28
CA ASP A 167 12.32 16.86 -16.63
C ASP A 167 13.16 17.78 -15.72
N THR A 168 14.16 18.43 -16.31
CA THR A 168 15.07 19.34 -15.59
C THR A 168 14.35 20.53 -14.96
N ASP A 169 13.19 20.92 -15.50
CA ASP A 169 12.38 22.01 -14.94
C ASP A 169 11.66 21.59 -13.65
N ARG A 170 11.56 20.27 -13.39
CA ARG A 170 10.99 19.71 -12.15
C ARG A 170 12.04 19.44 -11.10
N VAL A 171 13.29 19.22 -11.48
CA VAL A 171 14.36 18.91 -10.53
C VAL A 171 14.53 20.07 -9.54
N GLY A 172 14.51 19.74 -8.25
CA GLY A 172 14.56 20.70 -7.16
C GLY A 172 13.19 21.20 -6.66
N ASP A 173 12.09 20.94 -7.37
CA ASP A 173 10.74 21.22 -6.87
C ASP A 173 10.49 20.48 -5.55
N LEU A 174 9.77 21.11 -4.63
CA LEU A 174 9.33 20.47 -3.39
C LEU A 174 7.90 19.94 -3.55
N VAL A 175 7.74 18.62 -3.45
CA VAL A 175 6.44 17.95 -3.51
C VAL A 175 6.28 17.10 -2.26
N GLY A 176 5.22 17.34 -1.49
CA GLY A 176 5.01 16.63 -0.21
C GLY A 176 6.14 16.82 0.81
N GLY A 177 6.95 17.88 0.67
CA GLY A 177 8.11 18.15 1.52
C GLY A 177 9.41 17.44 1.10
N LEU A 178 9.41 16.70 -0.01
CA LEU A 178 10.59 16.06 -0.59
C LEU A 178 11.02 16.79 -1.88
N PRO A 179 12.33 17.01 -2.10
CA PRO A 179 12.82 17.52 -3.36
C PRO A 179 12.71 16.46 -4.46
N VAL A 180 12.45 16.91 -5.68
CA VAL A 180 12.57 16.07 -6.89
C VAL A 180 14.04 15.97 -7.29
N SER A 181 14.57 14.76 -7.30
CA SER A 181 15.92 14.43 -7.78
C SER A 181 15.92 14.10 -9.28
N PRO A 182 17.04 14.33 -9.96
CA PRO A 182 17.19 13.96 -11.37
C PRO A 182 17.26 12.44 -11.55
N LEU A 183 16.86 11.96 -12.72
CA LEU A 183 16.80 10.53 -13.04
C LEU A 183 18.16 9.84 -12.94
N GLU A 184 19.26 10.55 -13.16
CA GLU A 184 20.64 10.04 -13.05
C GLU A 184 21.01 9.61 -11.62
N GLU A 185 20.30 10.08 -10.59
CA GLU A 185 20.54 9.71 -9.19
C GLU A 185 19.79 8.43 -8.76
N LEU A 186 18.97 7.84 -9.64
CA LEU A 186 18.05 6.75 -9.31
C LEU A 186 18.76 5.57 -8.62
N GLU A 187 19.82 5.03 -9.23
CA GLU A 187 20.54 3.84 -8.72
C GLU A 187 21.18 4.12 -7.36
N ALA A 188 21.79 5.31 -7.22
CA ALA A 188 22.42 5.72 -5.97
C ALA A 188 21.37 5.83 -4.85
N ILE A 189 20.23 6.46 -5.14
CA ILE A 189 19.12 6.61 -4.19
C ILE A 189 18.56 5.25 -3.78
N VAL A 190 18.34 4.35 -4.74
CA VAL A 190 17.84 2.99 -4.47
C VAL A 190 18.73 2.27 -3.48
N GLN A 191 20.05 2.31 -3.69
CA GLN A 191 21.02 1.64 -2.83
C GLN A 191 21.12 2.30 -1.44
N HIS A 192 21.26 3.63 -1.39
CA HIS A 192 21.44 4.38 -0.15
C HIS A 192 20.20 4.35 0.75
N GLN A 193 19.02 4.43 0.17
CA GLN A 193 17.76 4.45 0.91
C GLN A 193 17.15 3.05 1.11
N GLN A 194 17.79 2.00 0.59
CA GLN A 194 17.30 0.62 0.64
C GLN A 194 15.86 0.54 0.09
N VAL A 195 15.63 1.11 -1.09
CA VAL A 195 14.30 1.18 -1.70
C VAL A 195 13.72 -0.21 -1.86
N ALA A 196 12.56 -0.44 -1.24
CA ALA A 196 11.88 -1.72 -1.29
C ALA A 196 10.91 -1.81 -2.48
N ILE A 197 10.29 -0.68 -2.87
CA ILE A 197 9.27 -0.66 -3.92
C ILE A 197 9.48 0.57 -4.82
N GLY A 198 9.46 0.33 -6.12
CA GLY A 198 9.45 1.38 -7.15
C GLY A 198 8.03 1.68 -7.63
N VAL A 199 7.65 2.96 -7.70
CA VAL A 199 6.39 3.41 -8.29
C VAL A 199 6.69 4.12 -9.60
N ILE A 200 6.14 3.61 -10.71
CA ILE A 200 6.32 4.18 -12.04
C ILE A 200 5.05 4.93 -12.43
N ALA A 201 5.16 6.26 -12.55
CA ALA A 201 4.10 7.17 -12.95
C ALA A 201 4.51 8.02 -14.18
N THR A 202 5.36 7.44 -15.04
CA THR A 202 5.87 8.07 -16.26
C THR A 202 4.93 7.87 -17.46
N PRO A 203 5.15 8.58 -18.59
CA PRO A 203 4.58 8.21 -19.87
C PRO A 203 4.97 6.78 -20.29
N ALA A 204 4.14 6.13 -21.10
CA ALA A 204 4.36 4.74 -21.53
C ALA A 204 5.71 4.51 -22.22
N ALA A 205 6.17 5.47 -23.02
CA ALA A 205 7.43 5.36 -23.78
C ALA A 205 8.68 5.23 -22.89
N ALA A 206 8.63 5.80 -21.67
CA ALA A 206 9.75 5.78 -20.73
C ALA A 206 9.63 4.68 -19.66
N ALA A 207 8.47 4.01 -19.56
CA ALA A 207 8.16 3.14 -18.43
C ALA A 207 9.05 1.90 -18.36
N GLN A 208 9.40 1.30 -19.51
CA GLN A 208 10.27 0.12 -19.56
C GLN A 208 11.70 0.46 -19.13
N GLU A 209 12.26 1.57 -19.64
CA GLU A 209 13.61 2.00 -19.27
C GLU A 209 13.73 2.26 -17.76
N VAL A 210 12.74 2.94 -17.17
CA VAL A 210 12.69 3.16 -15.72
C VAL A 210 12.56 1.85 -14.95
N CYS A 211 11.75 0.92 -15.44
CA CYS A 211 11.60 -0.41 -14.85
C CYS A 211 12.92 -1.18 -14.84
N ASP A 212 13.61 -1.22 -15.99
CA ASP A 212 14.89 -1.92 -16.13
C ASP A 212 15.92 -1.34 -15.16
N ARG A 213 16.02 -0.01 -15.05
CA ARG A 213 16.94 0.66 -14.11
C ARG A 213 16.61 0.38 -12.63
N LEU A 214 15.33 0.36 -12.27
CA LEU A 214 14.90 -0.03 -10.92
C LEU A 214 15.30 -1.48 -10.61
N VAL A 215 15.09 -2.40 -11.55
CA VAL A 215 15.44 -3.82 -11.40
C VAL A 215 16.95 -4.01 -11.31
N ASP A 216 17.73 -3.35 -12.18
CA ASP A 216 19.19 -3.39 -12.18
C ASP A 216 19.77 -2.81 -10.88
N ALA A 217 19.09 -1.83 -10.27
CA ALA A 217 19.43 -1.28 -8.97
C ALA A 217 19.01 -2.19 -7.78
N GLY A 218 18.30 -3.29 -8.05
CA GLY A 218 17.92 -4.32 -7.06
C GLY A 218 16.48 -4.25 -6.56
N VAL A 219 15.62 -3.39 -7.13
CA VAL A 219 14.20 -3.33 -6.76
C VAL A 219 13.45 -4.49 -7.40
N THR A 220 12.81 -5.33 -6.58
CA THR A 220 12.06 -6.50 -7.03
C THR A 220 10.55 -6.34 -6.96
N SER A 221 10.04 -5.22 -6.44
CA SER A 221 8.61 -4.92 -6.33
C SER A 221 8.30 -3.59 -7.01
N ILE A 222 7.45 -3.62 -8.05
CA ILE A 222 7.13 -2.45 -8.86
C ILE A 222 5.63 -2.24 -8.94
N LEU A 223 5.18 -1.03 -8.62
CA LEU A 223 3.81 -0.56 -8.85
C LEU A 223 3.79 0.31 -10.11
N ASN A 224 3.15 -0.19 -11.16
CA ASN A 224 3.14 0.46 -12.47
C ASN A 224 1.79 1.16 -12.74
N PHE A 225 1.82 2.48 -12.83
CA PHE A 225 0.70 3.30 -13.30
C PHE A 225 0.82 3.72 -14.76
N ALA A 226 1.97 3.50 -15.40
CA ALA A 226 2.14 3.82 -16.81
C ALA A 226 1.22 2.91 -17.66
N PRO A 227 0.64 3.43 -18.76
CA PRO A 227 -0.21 2.64 -19.65
C PRO A 227 0.65 1.76 -20.58
N ALA A 228 1.55 0.98 -19.99
CA ALA A 228 2.47 0.07 -20.64
C ALA A 228 2.46 -1.28 -19.92
N VAL A 229 2.68 -2.36 -20.68
CA VAL A 229 2.98 -3.69 -20.11
C VAL A 229 4.50 -3.79 -20.02
N LEU A 230 5.01 -4.03 -18.81
CA LEU A 230 6.44 -4.09 -18.55
C LEU A 230 6.92 -5.54 -18.68
N ALA A 231 8.07 -5.71 -19.33
CA ALA A 231 8.82 -6.97 -19.30
C ALA A 231 9.78 -6.93 -18.12
N VAL A 232 9.78 -7.99 -17.30
CA VAL A 232 10.67 -8.11 -16.14
C VAL A 232 11.22 -9.54 -16.03
N PRO A 233 12.42 -9.72 -15.44
CA PRO A 233 12.96 -11.05 -15.20
C PRO A 233 12.18 -11.80 -14.11
N ASP A 234 12.42 -13.11 -14.02
CA ASP A 234 11.87 -13.95 -12.96
C ASP A 234 12.27 -13.42 -11.56
N GLY A 235 11.32 -13.41 -10.63
CA GLY A 235 11.53 -12.91 -9.27
C GLY A 235 11.28 -11.41 -9.06
N VAL A 236 10.89 -10.68 -10.12
CA VAL A 236 10.39 -9.31 -10.03
C VAL A 236 8.87 -9.31 -10.14
N ASP A 237 8.21 -8.74 -9.13
CA ASP A 237 6.76 -8.59 -9.09
C ASP A 237 6.35 -7.22 -9.61
N VAL A 238 5.53 -7.21 -10.67
CA VAL A 238 4.94 -5.97 -11.23
C VAL A 238 3.44 -5.98 -11.01
N ARG A 239 2.94 -4.98 -10.27
CA ARG A 239 1.51 -4.74 -10.11
C ARG A 239 1.08 -3.55 -10.96
N LYS A 240 0.28 -3.80 -12.00
CA LYS A 240 -0.29 -2.74 -12.83
C LYS A 240 -1.55 -2.14 -12.17
N VAL A 241 -1.67 -0.82 -12.22
CA VAL A 241 -2.90 -0.08 -11.87
C VAL A 241 -3.39 0.67 -13.09
N ASP A 242 -4.60 0.31 -13.56
CA ASP A 242 -5.22 0.94 -14.72
C ASP A 242 -6.62 1.44 -14.35
N LEU A 243 -6.70 2.71 -13.95
CA LEU A 243 -7.97 3.33 -13.53
C LEU A 243 -8.99 3.37 -14.68
N SER A 244 -8.54 3.38 -15.93
CA SER A 244 -9.43 3.45 -17.09
C SER A 244 -10.18 2.14 -17.28
N ILE A 245 -9.50 1.00 -17.08
CA ILE A 245 -10.14 -0.33 -17.13
C ILE A 245 -11.22 -0.44 -16.04
N GLU A 246 -10.94 0.02 -14.82
CA GLU A 246 -11.93 0.01 -13.72
C GLU A 246 -13.18 0.85 -14.07
N LEU A 247 -12.99 2.02 -14.67
CA LEU A 247 -14.11 2.87 -15.14
C LEU A 247 -14.89 2.21 -16.28
N GLN A 248 -14.25 1.50 -17.21
CA GLN A 248 -14.92 0.76 -18.27
C GLN A 248 -15.81 -0.36 -17.71
N ILE A 249 -15.34 -1.07 -16.67
CA ILE A 249 -16.13 -2.08 -15.96
C ILE A 249 -17.38 -1.44 -15.34
N LEU A 250 -17.23 -0.27 -14.71
CA LEU A 250 -18.38 0.47 -14.16
C LEU A 250 -19.34 0.92 -15.27
N ALA A 251 -18.83 1.42 -16.39
CA ALA A 251 -19.65 1.83 -17.54
C ALA A 251 -20.49 0.67 -18.09
N TYR A 252 -19.90 -0.53 -18.18
CA TYR A 252 -20.63 -1.74 -18.56
C TYR A 252 -21.78 -2.06 -17.59
N HIS A 253 -21.56 -1.94 -16.28
CA HIS A 253 -22.61 -2.15 -15.29
C HIS A 253 -23.72 -1.10 -15.37
N GLU A 254 -23.38 0.17 -15.57
CA GLU A 254 -24.36 1.24 -15.76
C GLU A 254 -25.23 1.01 -17.00
N GLN A 255 -24.61 0.61 -18.13
CA GLN A 255 -25.35 0.27 -19.34
C GLN A 255 -26.36 -0.88 -19.09
N ARG A 256 -25.98 -1.90 -18.31
CA ARG A 256 -26.89 -3.01 -17.99
C ARG A 256 -28.02 -2.62 -17.06
N LYS A 257 -27.77 -1.75 -16.07
CA LYS A 257 -28.84 -1.20 -15.21
C LYS A 257 -29.84 -0.41 -16.03
N ALA A 258 -29.36 0.41 -16.97
CA ALA A 258 -30.20 1.17 -17.87
C ALA A 258 -31.07 0.26 -18.75
N LEU A 259 -30.48 -0.79 -19.35
CA LEU A 259 -31.22 -1.75 -20.18
C LEU A 259 -32.26 -2.55 -19.38
N ALA A 260 -31.96 -2.91 -18.12
CA ALA A 260 -32.90 -3.59 -17.24
C ALA A 260 -34.09 -2.68 -16.84
N GLY A 261 -33.84 -1.38 -16.64
CA GLY A 261 -34.88 -0.39 -16.33
C GLY A 261 -35.82 -0.05 -17.49
N HIS A 262 -35.38 -0.24 -18.75
CA HIS A 262 -36.23 -0.01 -19.93
C HIS A 262 -37.11 -1.21 -20.31
N GLY A 263 -36.89 -2.39 -19.71
CA GLY A 263 -37.66 -3.61 -19.97
C GLY A 263 -39.00 -3.71 -19.22
N GLU A 264 -39.24 -2.86 -18.21
CA GLU A 264 -40.48 -2.90 -17.40
C GLU A 264 -41.60 -1.96 -17.91
N HIS A 265 -41.39 -1.21 -19.00
CA HIS A 265 -42.39 -0.25 -19.53
C HIS A 265 -42.98 -0.59 -20.91
N ALA A 266 -42.73 -1.78 -21.45
CA ALA A 266 -43.33 -2.22 -22.71
C ALA A 266 -44.22 -3.47 -22.51
N ALA A 267 -45.37 -3.30 -21.85
CA ALA A 267 -46.49 -4.23 -21.98
C ALA A 267 -47.42 -3.73 -23.10
N PRO A 268 -47.75 -4.52 -24.13
CA PRO A 268 -48.65 -4.07 -25.18
C PRO A 268 -50.10 -4.07 -24.68
N GLU A 269 -50.80 -2.95 -24.84
CA GLU A 269 -52.26 -2.88 -24.73
C GLU A 269 -52.88 -3.90 -25.70
N ARG A 270 -53.63 -4.86 -25.14
CA ARG A 270 -54.46 -5.75 -25.95
C ARG A 270 -55.65 -4.95 -26.50
N PRO A 271 -56.00 -5.08 -27.79
CA PRO A 271 -57.20 -4.43 -28.31
C PRO A 271 -58.44 -5.12 -27.72
N ALA A 272 -59.36 -4.33 -27.18
CA ALA A 272 -60.66 -4.79 -26.73
C ALA A 272 -61.48 -5.26 -27.95
N VAL A 273 -61.74 -6.56 -28.02
CA VAL A 273 -62.71 -7.14 -28.96
C VAL A 273 -64.10 -6.99 -28.32
N GLY A 274 -65.01 -6.39 -29.09
CA GLY A 274 -66.35 -6.03 -28.66
C GLY A 274 -67.32 -7.19 -28.43
N SER A 275 -68.46 -6.82 -27.87
CA SER A 275 -69.73 -7.54 -27.94
C SER A 275 -70.85 -6.50 -27.98
#